data_AF-A0A2U3R5V8-F1
#
_entry.id   AF-A0A2U3R5V8-F1
#
_cell.length_a   1.000
_cell.length_b   1.000
_cell.length_c   1.000
_cell.angle_alpha   90.00
_cell.angle_beta   90.00
_cell.angle_gamma   90.00
#
_symmetry.space_group_name_H-M   'P 1'
#
loop_
_entity.id
_entity.type
_entity.pdbx_description
1 polymer ?
#
loop_
_entity_poly.entity_id
_entity_poly.type
_entity_poly.pdbx_seq_one_letter_code
_entity_poly.pdbx_strand_id
1 'polypeptide(L)'
;MIAGLCNNQIIAPVIFEGNCNKAIFTTYVETILIKELSPRQIVIMDNINFHKNTIIKVLIESVGCSILFLHTYSPDLNPIEHY
;
A
#
# COMPACT_ATOMS: atom_id res chain seq x y z
N MET A 1 -7.49 -1.44 -10.10
CA MET A 1 -6.42 -2.34 -9.65
C MET A 1 -5.74 -1.71 -8.45
N ILE A 2 -5.25 -2.51 -7.50
CA ILE A 2 -4.27 -2.07 -6.48
C ILE A 2 -3.07 -3.01 -6.59
N ALA A 3 -1.85 -2.49 -6.43
CA ALA A 3 -0.63 -3.27 -6.38
C ALA A 3 0.45 -2.54 -5.58
N GLY A 4 1.53 -3.23 -5.23
CA GLY A 4 2.77 -2.63 -4.77
C GLY A 4 3.88 -2.75 -5.83
N LEU A 5 4.91 -1.94 -5.70
CA LEU A 5 6.14 -2.04 -6.50
C LEU A 5 7.32 -2.20 -5.54
N CYS A 6 8.13 -3.23 -5.74
CA CYS A 6 9.34 -3.48 -4.98
C CYS A 6 10.44 -3.97 -5.93
N ASN A 7 11.63 -3.39 -5.87
CA ASN A 7 12.77 -3.75 -6.74
C ASN A 7 12.39 -3.85 -8.23
N ASN A 8 11.62 -2.86 -8.73
CA ASN A 8 11.13 -2.80 -10.12
C ASN A 8 10.22 -3.98 -10.52
N GLN A 9 9.60 -4.66 -9.54
CA GLN A 9 8.65 -5.75 -9.76
C GLN A 9 7.31 -5.42 -9.10
N ILE A 10 6.23 -5.68 -9.82
CA ILE A 10 4.87 -5.58 -9.29
C ILE A 10 4.66 -6.73 -8.30
N ILE A 11 4.19 -6.39 -7.11
CA ILE A 11 3.85 -7.32 -6.03
C ILE A 11 2.40 -7.12 -5.60
N ALA A 12 1.80 -8.15 -4.99
CA ALA A 12 0.44 -8.10 -4.47
C ALA A 12 -0.62 -7.53 -5.47
N PRO A 13 -0.62 -7.85 -6.78
CA PRO A 13 -1.62 -7.25 -7.67
C PRO A 13 -3.03 -7.79 -7.36
N VAL A 14 -4.02 -6.89 -7.35
CA VAL A 14 -5.44 -7.27 -7.28
C VAL A 14 -6.28 -6.45 -8.25
N ILE A 15 -7.19 -7.14 -8.94
CA ILE A 15 -8.26 -6.53 -9.73
C ILE A 15 -9.56 -6.73 -8.97
N PHE A 16 -10.37 -5.69 -8.89
CA PHE A 16 -11.67 -5.68 -8.23
C PHE A 16 -12.62 -4.76 -9.00
N GLU A 17 -13.91 -4.96 -8.80
CA GLU A 17 -14.95 -4.15 -9.43
C GLU A 17 -15.29 -2.91 -8.60
N GLY A 18 -15.51 -1.78 -9.27
CA GLY A 18 -15.87 -0.51 -8.65
C GLY A 18 -14.69 0.35 -8.20
N ASN A 19 -14.99 1.38 -7.40
CA ASN A 19 -14.01 2.36 -6.96
C ASN A 19 -13.27 1.90 -5.70
N CYS A 20 -11.96 2.13 -5.65
CA CYS A 20 -11.18 1.91 -4.44
C CYS A 20 -11.71 2.80 -3.31
N ASN A 21 -11.94 2.21 -2.14
CA ASN A 21 -12.36 2.92 -0.94
C ASN A 21 -11.65 2.34 0.29
N LYS A 22 -11.92 2.92 1.46
CA LYS A 22 -11.31 2.51 2.73
C LYS A 22 -11.50 1.02 3.03
N ALA A 23 -12.68 0.46 2.78
CA ALA A 23 -12.97 -0.95 3.08
C ALA A 23 -12.17 -1.87 2.15
N ILE A 24 -12.26 -1.65 0.84
CA ILE A 24 -11.52 -2.43 -0.16
C ILE A 24 -10.01 -2.38 0.10
N PHE A 25 -9.46 -1.19 0.36
CA PHE A 25 -8.04 -1.03 0.60
C PHE A 25 -7.60 -1.68 1.92
N THR A 26 -8.41 -1.61 2.98
CA THR A 26 -8.10 -2.28 4.25
C THR A 26 -8.08 -3.80 4.07
N THR A 27 -9.08 -4.37 3.38
CA THR A 27 -9.11 -5.81 3.07
C THR A 27 -7.93 -6.22 2.19
N TYR A 28 -7.57 -5.41 1.20
CA TYR A 28 -6.39 -5.63 0.37
C TYR A 28 -5.12 -5.73 1.21
N VAL A 29 -4.91 -4.80 2.15
CA VAL A 29 -3.75 -4.82 3.03
C VAL A 29 -3.73 -6.10 3.87
N GLU A 30 -4.84 -6.41 4.54
CA GLU A 30 -4.99 -7.55 5.44
C GLU A 30 -4.84 -8.91 4.74
N THR A 31 -5.33 -9.04 3.51
CA THR A 31 -5.47 -10.35 2.86
C THR A 31 -4.42 -10.63 1.80
N ILE A 32 -3.81 -9.58 1.24
CA ILE A 32 -2.88 -9.69 0.11
C ILE A 32 -1.54 -9.05 0.48
N LEU A 33 -1.50 -7.74 0.74
CA LEU A 33 -0.22 -7.02 0.88
C LEU A 33 0.68 -7.59 1.99
N ILE A 34 0.13 -7.83 3.19
CA ILE A 34 0.96 -8.27 4.34
C ILE A 34 1.69 -9.60 4.10
N LYS A 35 1.23 -10.42 3.15
CA LYS A 35 1.86 -11.71 2.83
C LYS A 35 3.12 -11.55 1.97
N GLU A 36 3.24 -10.42 1.27
CA GLU A 36 4.39 -10.09 0.41
C GLU A 36 5.46 -9.26 1.14
N LEU A 37 5.13 -8.74 2.33
CA LEU A 37 6.03 -7.89 3.10
C LEU A 37 7.06 -8.71 3.88
N SER A 38 8.29 -8.18 3.95
CA SER A 38 9.37 -8.71 4.76
C SER A 38 9.74 -7.74 5.89
N PRO A 39 10.07 -8.23 7.10
CA PRO A 39 10.48 -7.37 8.21
C PRO A 39 11.56 -6.37 7.81
N ARG A 40 11.47 -5.15 8.36
CA ARG A 40 12.33 -3.98 8.10
C ARG A 40 12.11 -3.28 6.74
N GLN A 41 11.14 -3.71 5.94
CA GLN A 41 10.72 -2.92 4.78
C GLN A 41 9.89 -1.69 5.22
N ILE A 42 9.89 -0.68 4.35
CA ILE A 42 9.08 0.53 4.49
C ILE A 42 8.03 0.50 3.37
N VAL A 43 6.76 0.51 3.75
CA VAL A 43 5.64 0.65 2.82
C VAL A 43 5.45 2.14 2.54
N ILE A 44 5.74 2.56 1.32
CA ILE A 44 5.50 3.92 0.86
C ILE A 44 4.09 3.98 0.26
N MET A 45 3.27 4.92 0.72
CA MET A 45 1.89 5.10 0.22
C MET A 45 1.63 6.56 -0.17
N ASP A 46 0.77 6.76 -1.16
CA ASP A 46 0.23 8.08 -1.47
C ASP A 46 -0.54 8.66 -0.27
N ASN A 47 -0.60 9.99 -0.21
CA ASN A 47 -1.08 10.78 0.92
C ASN A 47 -2.61 10.99 0.94
N ILE A 48 -3.39 9.99 0.52
CA ILE A 48 -4.85 10.09 0.47
C ILE A 48 -5.52 9.59 1.74
N ASN A 49 -6.69 10.16 2.05
CA ASN A 49 -7.33 10.01 3.36
C ASN A 49 -7.61 8.55 3.75
N PHE A 50 -7.98 7.69 2.81
CA PHE A 50 -8.33 6.30 3.14
C PHE A 50 -7.11 5.38 3.33
N HIS A 51 -5.90 5.80 2.95
CA HIS A 51 -4.66 5.10 3.33
C HIS A 51 -4.29 5.36 4.80
N LYS A 52 -4.72 6.49 5.37
CA LYS A 52 -4.45 6.89 6.76
C LYS A 52 -5.44 6.24 7.73
N ASN A 53 -5.42 4.92 7.77
CA ASN A 53 -6.24 4.13 8.69
C ASN A 53 -5.36 3.50 9.77
N THR A 54 -5.70 3.69 11.05
CA THR A 54 -4.99 3.07 12.18
C THR A 54 -4.88 1.55 12.03
N ILE A 55 -5.91 0.89 11.46
CA ILE A 55 -5.89 -0.55 11.23
C ILE A 55 -4.80 -0.93 10.22
N ILE A 56 -4.63 -0.17 9.14
CA ILE A 56 -3.59 -0.42 8.12
C ILE A 56 -2.21 -0.31 8.73
N LYS A 57 -2.02 0.70 9.61
CA LYS A 57 -0.77 0.85 10.35
C LYS A 57 -0.47 -0.36 11.23
N VAL A 58 -1.44 -0.80 12.02
CA VAL A 58 -1.27 -1.98 12.89
C VAL A 58 -0.96 -3.24 12.06
N LEU A 59 -1.65 -3.46 10.94
CA LEU A 59 -1.41 -4.63 10.08
C LEU A 59 0.01 -4.63 9.51
N ILE A 60 0.49 -3.51 8.97
CA ILE A 60 1.84 -3.41 8.40
C ILE A 60 2.92 -3.52 9.49
N GLU A 61 2.71 -2.88 10.65
CA GLU A 61 3.64 -2.97 11.77
C GLU A 61 3.68 -4.38 12.39
N SER A 62 2.59 -5.15 12.31
CA SER A 62 2.53 -6.53 12.83
C SER A 62 3.49 -7.49 12.14
N VAL A 63 3.88 -7.20 10.89
CA VAL A 63 4.87 -7.98 10.12
C VAL A 63 6.27 -7.35 10.18
N GLY A 64 6.51 -6.44 11.12
CA GLY A 64 7.81 -5.81 11.35
C GLY A 64 8.19 -4.75 10.30
N CYS A 65 7.22 -4.22 9.57
CA CYS A 65 7.41 -3.14 8.60
C CYS A 65 7.03 -1.77 9.19
N SER A 66 7.33 -0.70 8.48
CA SER A 66 6.87 0.65 8.82
C SER A 66 6.20 1.33 7.63
N ILE A 67 5.53 2.45 7.86
CA ILE A 67 4.80 3.21 6.84
C ILE A 67 5.42 4.59 6.66
N LEU A 68 5.58 5.00 5.40
CA LEU A 68 5.87 6.37 5.01
C LEU A 68 4.80 6.87 4.05
N PHE A 69 4.22 8.03 4.33
CA PHE A 69 3.32 8.70 3.40
C PHE A 69 4.11 9.72 2.58
N LEU A 70 3.84 9.78 1.28
CA LEU A 70 4.38 10.82 0.40
C LEU A 70 3.79 12.19 0.75
N HIS A 71 4.39 13.26 0.22
CA HIS A 71 3.76 14.58 0.24
C HIS A 71 2.53 14.60 -0.68
N THR A 72 1.57 15.45 -0.36
CA THR A 72 0.36 15.62 -1.19
C THR A 72 0.76 16.08 -2.60
N TYR A 73 0.08 15.56 -3.63
CA TYR A 73 0.31 15.92 -5.03
C TYR A 73 1.76 15.68 -5.51
N SER A 74 2.42 14.63 -5.01
CA SER A 74 3.78 14.25 -5.42
C SER A 74 3.80 12.91 -6.18
N PRO A 75 3.07 12.77 -7.31
CA PRO A 75 3.05 11.52 -8.08
C PRO A 75 4.43 11.15 -8.62
N ASP A 76 5.28 12.14 -8.91
CA ASP A 76 6.66 11.93 -9.38
C ASP A 76 7.53 11.18 -8.35
N LEU A 77 7.12 11.17 -7.07
CA LEU A 77 7.79 10.42 -6.00
C LEU A 77 7.19 9.02 -5.79
N ASN A 78 6.22 8.62 -6.60
CA ASN A 78 5.59 7.31 -6.56
C ASN A 78 5.89 6.52 -7.84
N PRO A 79 7.01 5.76 -7.89
CA PRO A 79 7.45 5.11 -9.13
C PRO A 79 6.43 4.17 -9.77
N ILE A 80 5.47 3.64 -9.01
CA ILE A 80 4.41 2.76 -9.52
C ILE A 80 3.43 3.48 -10.45
N GLU A 81 3.31 4.81 -10.38
CA GLU A 81 2.42 5.60 -11.27
C GLU A 81 2.94 5.66 -12.72
N HIS A 82 4.15 5.18 -12.96
CA HIS A 82 4.79 5.12 -14.28
C HIS A 82 4.87 3.69 -14.86
N TYR A 83 4.24 2.71 -14.21
CA TYR A 83 4.11 1.32 -14.68
C TYR A 83 2.72 1.07 -15.27
#